data_AF-A0A7G8G0J4-F1
#
_entry.id   AF-A0A7G8G0J4-F1
#
_cell.length_a   1.000
_cell.length_b   1.000
_cell.length_c   1.000
_cell.angle_alpha   90.00
_cell.angle_beta   90.00
_cell.angle_gamma   90.00
#
_symmetry.space_group_name_H-M   'P 1'
#
loop_
_entity.id
_entity.type
_entity.pdbx_description
1 polymer ?
#
loop_
_entity_poly.entity_id
_entity_poly.type
_entity_poly.pdbx_seq_one_letter_code
_entity_poly.pdbx_strand_id
1 'polypeptide(L)' 'MSETVLHQAVDFLNQQELLECYSKRCPSRGRPRRMLHLHEEARAEAERLMEPWQRWLLEHDPVTT' A
#
# COMPACT_ATOMS: atom_id res chain seq x y z
N MET A 1 8.68 6.67 -6.58
CA MET A 1 7.25 6.49 -6.94
C MET A 1 6.53 7.83 -6.79
N SER A 2 5.61 8.17 -7.70
CA SER A 2 4.85 9.44 -7.64
C SER A 2 3.55 9.31 -6.82
N GLU A 3 3.03 10.44 -6.34
CA GLU A 3 1.74 10.51 -5.63
C GLU A 3 0.58 10.00 -6.50
N THR A 4 0.57 10.33 -7.79
CA THR A 4 -0.44 9.84 -8.74
C THR A 4 -0.48 8.31 -8.83
N VAL A 5 0.68 7.66 -8.96
CA VAL A 5 0.76 6.20 -9.05
C VAL A 5 0.27 5.55 -7.77
N LEU A 6 0.59 6.13 -6.60
CA LEU A 6 0.08 5.64 -5.31
C LEU A 6 -1.45 5.68 -5.26
N HIS A 7 -2.03 6.82 -5.62
CA HIS A 7 -3.49 6.98 -5.57
C HIS A 7 -4.19 6.02 -6.53
N GLN A 8 -3.69 5.89 -7.76
CA GLN A 8 -4.22 4.94 -8.73
C GLN A 8 -4.13 3.48 -8.26
N ALA A 9 -3.01 3.09 -7.66
CA ALA A 9 -2.84 1.73 -7.11
C ALA A 9 -3.82 1.47 -5.95
N VAL A 10 -4.00 2.42 -5.04
CA VAL A 10 -4.95 2.30 -3.93
C VAL A 10 -6.39 2.25 -4.44
N ASP A 11 -6.74 3.06 -5.44
CA ASP A 11 -8.09 3.06 -6.01
C ASP A 11 -8.39 1.75 -6.75
N PHE A 12 -7.41 1.19 -7.47
CA PHE A 12 -7.50 -0.15 -8.07
C PHE A 12 -7.77 -1.22 -7.00
N LEU A 13 -7.00 -1.24 -5.92
CA LEU A 13 -7.15 -2.23 -4.86
C LEU A 13 -8.50 -2.12 -4.12
N ASN A 14 -9.04 -0.90 -3.95
CA ASN A 14 -10.39 -0.72 -3.43
C ASN A 14 -11.45 -1.23 -4.42
N GLN A 15 -11.28 -1.00 -5.73
CA GLN A 15 -12.21 -1.48 -6.77
C GLN A 15 -12.24 -3.01 -6.88
N GLN A 16 -11.14 -3.68 -6.52
CA GLN A 16 -11.07 -5.14 -6.46
C GLN A 16 -11.56 -5.71 -5.12
N GLU A 17 -12.08 -4.87 -4.21
CA GLU A 17 -12.54 -5.29 -2.87
C GLU A 17 -11.43 -5.97 -2.03
N LEU A 18 -10.16 -5.61 -2.28
CA LEU A 18 -8.99 -6.14 -1.56
C LEU A 18 -8.54 -5.24 -0.42
N LEU A 19 -8.94 -3.96 -0.47
CA LEU A 19 -8.69 -2.98 0.58
C LEU A 19 -9.99 -2.30 1.03
N GLU A 20 -10.05 -2.01 2.33
CA GLU A 20 -10.98 -1.07 2.93
C GLU A 20 -10.26 0.24 3.30
N CYS A 21 -10.98 1.36 3.19
CA CYS A 21 -10.49 2.67 3.57
C CYS A 21 -11.31 3.26 4.71
N TYR A 22 -10.66 3.70 5.79
CA TYR A 22 -11.33 4.38 6.91
C TYR A 22 -10.61 5.65 7.34
N SER A 23 -11.35 6.60 7.91
CA SER A 23 -10.78 7.85 8.42
C SER A 23 -10.40 7.70 9.90
N LYS A 24 -9.14 7.96 10.25
CA LYS A 24 -8.67 7.94 11.63
C LYS A 24 -8.13 9.30 12.04
N ARG A 25 -8.58 9.79 13.20
CA ARG A 25 -7.95 10.94 13.87
C ARG A 25 -6.67 10.47 14.53
N CYS A 26 -5.55 11.12 14.23
CA CYS A 26 -4.28 10.88 14.89
C CYS A 26 -4.14 11.94 16.00
N PRO A 27 -3.93 11.56 17.28
CA PRO A 27 -3.87 12.52 18.38
C PRO A 27 -2.86 13.66 18.19
N SER A 28 -1.78 13.41 17.46
CA SER A 28 -0.71 14.37 17.16
C SER A 28 -0.93 15.20 15.88
N ARG A 29 -2.05 15.04 15.17
CA ARG A 29 -2.31 15.71 13.88
C ARG A 29 -3.78 16.15 13.78
N GLY A 30 -4.03 17.44 13.56
CA GLY A 30 -5.40 17.98 13.48
C GLY A 30 -6.26 17.41 12.34
N ARG A 31 -5.66 17.09 11.19
CA ARG A 31 -6.39 16.53 10.03
C ARG A 31 -6.46 14.99 10.12
N PRO A 32 -7.66 14.38 10.01
CA PRO A 32 -7.80 12.93 9.88
C PRO A 32 -7.01 12.38 8.68
N ARG A 33 -6.53 11.14 8.81
CA ARG A 33 -5.83 10.40 7.76
C ARG A 33 -6.72 9.28 7.24
N ARG A 34 -6.65 9.04 5.93
CA ARG A 34 -7.21 7.85 5.29
C ARG A 34 -6.26 6.70 5.57
N MET A 35 -6.76 5.70 6.28
CA MET A 35 -6.06 4.47 6.60
C MET A 35 -6.51 3.39 5.62
N LEU A 36 -5.60 2.47 5.31
CA LEU A 36 -5.87 1.32 4.46
C LEU A 36 -5.90 0.06 5.34
N HIS A 37 -6.91 -0.78 5.14
CA HIS A 37 -7.05 -2.08 5.79
C HIS A 37 -7.09 -3.16 4.71
N LEU A 38 -6.24 -4.17 4.82
CA LEU A 38 -6.23 -5.29 3.89
C LEU A 38 -7.25 -6.33 4.34
N HIS A 39 -8.09 -6.78 3.41
CA HIS A 39 -9.01 -7.89 3.66
C HIS A 39 -8.22 -9.17 3.95
N GLU A 40 -8.73 -9.98 4.87
CA GLU A 40 -8.04 -11.20 5.30
C GLU A 40 -7.88 -12.19 4.14
N GLU A 41 -8.87 -12.26 3.26
CA GLU A 41 -8.89 -13.07 2.05
C GLU A 41 -7.77 -12.68 1.06
N ALA A 42 -7.38 -11.40 1.06
CA ALA A 42 -6.33 -10.86 0.20
C ALA A 42 -4.92 -11.07 0.77
N ARG A 43 -4.78 -11.48 2.04
CA ARG A 43 -3.48 -11.58 2.72
C ARG A 43 -2.52 -12.54 2.03
N ALA A 44 -2.98 -13.74 1.70
CA ALA A 44 -2.11 -14.77 1.11
C ALA A 44 -1.53 -14.30 -0.25
N GLU A 45 -2.35 -13.65 -1.07
CA GLU A 45 -1.92 -13.10 -2.35
C GLU A 45 -0.98 -11.90 -2.17
N ALA A 46 -1.28 -11.01 -1.22
CA ALA A 46 -0.40 -9.90 -0.89
C ALA A 46 0.99 -10.38 -0.46
N GLU A 47 1.05 -11.39 0.42
CA GLU A 47 2.31 -12.01 0.87
C GLU A 47 3.09 -12.64 -0.28
N ARG A 48 2.40 -13.32 -1.21
CA ARG A 48 3.00 -13.89 -2.42
C ARG A 48 3.64 -12.81 -3.31
N LEU A 49 3.04 -11.62 -3.39
CA LEU A 49 3.54 -10.50 -4.18
C LEU A 49 4.65 -9.70 -3.49
N MET A 50 4.84 -9.86 -2.17
CA MET A 50 5.88 -9.14 -1.42
C MET A 50 7.28 -9.58 -1.82
N GLU A 51 7.53 -10.88 -1.99
CA GLU A 51 8.85 -11.41 -2.36
C GLU A 51 9.40 -10.81 -3.67
N PRO A 52 8.68 -10.85 -4.81
CA PRO A 52 9.19 -10.27 -6.04
C PRO A 52 9.36 -8.75 -5.96
N TRP A 53 8.50 -8.05 -5.20
CA TRP A 53 8.65 -6.61 -4.97
C TRP A 53 9.92 -6.28 -4.17
N GLN A 54 10.19 -7.04 -3.11
CA GLN A 54 11.41 -6.89 -2.31
C GLN A 54 12.67 -7.17 -3.14
N ARG A 55 12.66 -8.22 -3.96
CA ARG A 55 13.77 -8.51 -4.88
C ARG A 55 13.99 -7.36 -5.86
N TRP A 56 12.93 -6.86 -6.49
CA TRP A 56 13.04 -5.72 -7.40
C TRP A 56 13.62 -4.49 -6.72
N LEU A 57 13.17 -4.18 -5.50
CA LEU A 57 13.71 -3.07 -4.70
C LEU A 57 15.21 -3.22 -4.44
N LEU A 58 15.67 -4.41 -4.06
CA LEU A 58 17.09 -4.68 -3.82
C LEU A 58 17.95 -4.53 -5.08
N GLU A 59 17.44 -5.00 -6.23
CA GLU A 59 18.13 -4.89 -7.52
C GLU A 59 18.21 -3.46 -8.05
N HIS A 60 17.30 -2.58 -7.62
CA HIS A 60 17.16 -1.21 -8.12
C HIS A 60 17.38 -0.15 -7.04
N ASP A 61 17.91 -0.51 -5.87
CA ASP A 61 18.21 0.44 -4.79
C ASP A 61 19.48 1.24 -5.16
N PRO A 62 19.37 2.57 -5.38
CA PRO A 62 20.50 3.40 -5.79
C PRO A 62 21.60 3.54 -4.73
N VAL A 63 21.41 3.02 -3.52
CA VAL A 63 22.39 3.10 -2.43
C VAL A 63 23.51 2.05 -2.54
N THR A 64 23.37 1.03 -3.41
CA THR A 64 24.31 -0.11 -3.50
C THR A 64 25.14 -0.16 -4.78
N THR A 65 25.26 0.94 -5.55
CA THR A 65 26.17 1.03 -6.72
C THR A 65 27.23 2.11 -6.52
#